data_AF-A0A9P0DSE8-F1
#
_entry.id   AF-A0A9P0DSE8-F1
#
_cell.length_a   1.000
_cell.length_b   1.000
_cell.length_c   1.000
_cell.angle_alpha   90.00
_cell.angle_beta   90.00
_cell.angle_gamma   90.00
#
_symmetry.space_group_name_H-M   'P 1'
#
loop_
_entity.id
_entity.type
_entity.pdbx_description
1 polymer ?
#
loop_
_entity_poly.entity_id
_entity_poly.type
_entity_poly.pdbx_seq_one_letter_code
_entity_poly.pdbx_strand_id
1 'polypeptide(L)'
;MEPMQYPLLYPHGETGWGFGKYDKRGGKLSQLRYIRCLLLSDERFTAFNKLSETWLVDMYCRIEEERLNFIRRCQRNTNAGQMRVATLAEVRDVAELNQRRDDIRRERQNLGEDETIQGEGFVAGKIYLPHSFTGGPRFMKIKYMNAMAVVERLGIPDYFLTFTANGQWPEIKASTHKS
;
A
#
# COMPACT_ATOMS: atom_id res chain seq x y z
N MET A 1 2.72 -10.77 19.18
CA MET A 1 2.32 -10.01 20.39
C MET A 1 0.84 -9.65 20.43
N GLU A 2 0.06 -9.86 19.37
CA GLU A 2 -1.42 -9.73 19.35
C GLU A 2 -2.17 -10.28 20.57
N PRO A 3 -1.82 -11.47 21.09
CA PRO A 3 -2.56 -12.07 22.20
C PRO A 3 -2.38 -11.34 23.53
N MET A 4 -1.25 -10.62 23.69
CA MET A 4 -0.96 -9.87 24.91
C MET A 4 -1.71 -8.53 24.95
N GLN A 5 -1.99 -7.96 23.78
CA GLN A 5 -2.71 -6.68 23.66
C GLN A 5 -4.23 -6.88 23.74
N TYR A 6 -4.72 -8.03 23.28
CA TYR A 6 -6.16 -8.34 23.23
C TYR A 6 -6.49 -9.66 23.97
N PRO A 7 -6.25 -9.77 25.28
CA PRO A 7 -6.44 -11.03 26.02
C PRO A 7 -7.90 -11.53 26.00
N LEU A 8 -8.88 -10.62 25.90
CA LEU A 8 -10.31 -10.96 25.79
C LEU A 8 -10.68 -11.63 24.46
N LEU A 9 -9.97 -11.30 23.38
CA LEU A 9 -10.15 -11.95 22.08
C LEU A 9 -9.39 -13.28 21.98
N TYR A 10 -8.35 -13.46 22.80
CA TYR A 10 -7.51 -14.66 22.83
C TYR A 10 -7.46 -15.31 24.23
N PRO A 11 -8.61 -15.76 24.78
CA PRO A 11 -8.68 -16.27 26.16
C PRO A 11 -7.90 -17.57 26.38
N HIS A 12 -7.60 -18.31 25.30
CA HIS A 12 -6.84 -19.56 25.37
C HIS A 12 -5.33 -19.37 25.10
N GLY A 13 -4.84 -18.13 25.04
CA GLY A 13 -3.44 -17.87 24.75
C GLY A 13 -3.02 -18.29 23.34
N GLU A 14 -3.92 -18.16 22.37
CA GLU A 14 -3.60 -18.45 20.97
C GLU A 14 -2.42 -17.62 20.50
N THR A 15 -1.65 -18.15 19.56
CA THR A 15 -0.38 -17.54 19.12
C THR A 15 -0.54 -16.30 18.24
N GLY A 16 -1.75 -15.94 17.81
CA GLY A 16 -2.02 -14.86 16.86
C GLY A 16 -1.36 -15.06 15.49
N TRP A 17 -1.24 -13.98 14.71
CA TRP A 17 -0.47 -13.92 13.48
C TRP A 17 1.04 -13.81 13.77
N GLY A 18 1.87 -14.49 12.96
CA GLY A 18 3.34 -14.42 13.04
C GLY A 18 4.06 -15.77 13.08
N PHE A 19 3.40 -16.82 13.58
CA PHE A 19 3.87 -18.20 13.46
C PHE A 19 3.28 -18.79 12.20
N GLY A 20 4.12 -19.31 11.30
CA GLY A 20 3.72 -19.79 9.97
C GLY A 20 2.38 -20.54 9.98
N LYS A 21 1.31 -19.86 9.56
CA LYS A 21 -0.02 -20.44 9.46
C LYS A 21 -0.10 -21.12 8.09
N TYR A 22 -0.58 -22.36 8.08
CA TYR A 22 -0.76 -23.14 6.87
C TYR A 22 -2.24 -23.47 6.67
N ASP A 23 -2.69 -23.40 5.43
CA ASP A 23 -4.00 -23.84 5.03
C ASP A 23 -4.14 -25.35 5.28
N LYS A 24 -5.38 -25.87 5.34
CA LYS A 24 -5.64 -27.31 5.44
C LYS A 24 -5.02 -28.11 4.30
N ARG A 25 -4.70 -27.44 3.18
CA ARG A 25 -4.02 -27.96 1.99
C ARG A 25 -2.48 -27.82 2.02
N GLY A 26 -1.89 -27.38 3.14
CA GLY A 26 -0.45 -27.22 3.31
C GLY A 26 0.15 -25.94 2.70
N GLY A 27 -0.65 -25.08 2.07
CA GLY A 27 -0.18 -23.79 1.53
C GLY A 27 0.01 -22.76 2.64
N LYS A 28 1.02 -21.88 2.52
CA LYS A 28 1.19 -20.76 3.46
C LYS A 28 -0.04 -19.84 3.39
N LEU A 29 -0.68 -19.60 4.53
CA LEU A 29 -1.79 -18.64 4.63
C LEU A 29 -1.25 -17.21 4.49
N SER A 30 -2.00 -16.35 3.80
CA SER A 30 -1.78 -14.90 3.84
C SER A 30 -2.43 -14.30 5.09
N GLN A 31 -1.91 -13.16 5.54
CA GLN A 31 -2.43 -12.46 6.72
C GLN A 31 -3.93 -12.15 6.58
N LEU A 32 -4.31 -11.65 5.41
CA LEU A 32 -5.70 -11.38 5.06
C LEU A 32 -6.59 -12.63 5.14
N ARG A 33 -6.09 -13.77 4.66
CA ARG A 33 -6.87 -15.03 4.69
C ARG A 33 -7.03 -15.54 6.12
N TYR A 34 -5.99 -15.44 6.94
CA TYR A 34 -6.05 -15.79 8.36
C TYR A 34 -7.09 -14.93 9.10
N ILE A 35 -7.01 -13.60 8.98
CA ILE A 35 -7.96 -12.67 9.63
C ILE A 35 -9.38 -12.90 9.13
N ARG A 36 -9.57 -13.11 7.82
CA ARG A 36 -10.90 -13.41 7.26
C ARG A 36 -11.48 -14.70 7.84
N CYS A 37 -10.66 -15.75 7.97
CA CYS A 37 -11.11 -16.99 8.58
C CYS A 37 -11.47 -16.78 10.06
N LEU A 38 -10.67 -16.02 10.80
CA LEU A 38 -10.92 -15.73 12.21
C LEU A 38 -12.23 -14.95 12.41
N LEU A 39 -12.47 -13.90 11.62
CA LEU A 39 -13.68 -13.08 11.66
C LEU A 39 -14.96 -13.88 11.32
N LEU A 40 -14.86 -14.84 10.39
CA LEU A 40 -16.01 -15.64 9.96
C LEU A 40 -16.26 -16.88 10.81
N SER A 41 -15.26 -17.36 11.56
CA SER A 41 -15.37 -18.60 12.33
C SER A 41 -15.81 -18.38 13.77
N ASP A 42 -15.62 -17.18 14.29
CA ASP A 42 -15.71 -16.92 15.72
C ASP A 42 -16.54 -15.67 16.02
N GLU A 43 -17.70 -15.90 16.65
CA GLU A 43 -18.67 -14.87 17.01
C GLU A 43 -18.11 -13.84 18.00
N ARG A 44 -17.04 -14.16 18.74
CA ARG A 44 -16.38 -13.23 19.67
C ARG A 44 -15.93 -11.94 18.97
N PHE A 45 -15.48 -12.05 17.72
CA PHE A 45 -15.06 -10.90 16.91
C PHE A 45 -16.24 -10.05 16.42
N THR A 46 -17.47 -10.57 16.46
CA THR A 46 -18.68 -9.78 16.17
C THR A 46 -19.36 -9.28 17.46
N ALA A 47 -19.22 -10.02 18.57
CA ALA A 47 -19.86 -9.70 19.84
C ALA A 47 -19.24 -8.46 20.53
N PHE A 48 -17.92 -8.29 20.46
CA PHE A 48 -17.24 -7.20 21.14
C PHE A 48 -17.11 -5.93 20.30
N ASN A 49 -18.22 -5.27 19.93
CA ASN A 49 -18.30 -4.05 19.10
C ASN A 49 -17.01 -3.19 19.04
N LYS A 50 -16.73 -2.37 20.05
CA LYS A 50 -15.60 -1.42 20.02
C LYS A 50 -14.23 -2.10 20.04
N LEU A 51 -14.13 -3.25 20.71
CA LEU A 51 -12.87 -3.99 20.83
C LEU A 51 -12.50 -4.66 19.51
N SER A 52 -13.47 -5.28 18.84
CA SER A 52 -13.29 -5.93 17.56
C SER A 52 -13.05 -4.92 16.44
N GLU A 53 -13.68 -3.76 16.47
CA GLU A 53 -13.37 -2.63 15.57
C GLU A 53 -11.91 -2.19 15.73
N THR A 54 -11.47 -1.95 16.97
CA THR A 54 -10.09 -1.53 17.25
C THR A 54 -9.08 -2.58 16.80
N TRP A 55 -9.38 -3.86 17.08
CA TRP A 55 -8.56 -4.98 16.63
C TRP A 55 -8.51 -5.09 15.10
N LEU A 56 -9.65 -4.94 14.42
CA LEU A 56 -9.75 -5.04 12.97
C LEU A 56 -8.91 -3.95 12.28
N VAL A 57 -8.92 -2.73 12.82
CA VAL A 57 -8.10 -1.63 12.32
C VAL A 57 -6.61 -1.94 12.49
N ASP A 58 -6.18 -2.43 13.66
CA ASP A 58 -4.78 -2.84 13.89
C ASP A 58 -4.34 -3.94 12.92
N MET A 59 -5.20 -4.95 12.71
CA MET A 59 -4.97 -6.03 11.75
C MET A 59 -4.84 -5.51 10.32
N TYR A 60 -5.71 -4.58 9.92
CA TYR A 60 -5.68 -3.99 8.59
C TYR A 60 -4.41 -3.17 8.36
N CYS A 61 -4.00 -2.37 9.34
CA CYS A 61 -2.73 -1.62 9.28
C CYS A 61 -1.54 -2.56 9.05
N ARG A 62 -1.50 -3.71 9.74
CA ARG A 62 -0.45 -4.71 9.52
C ARG A 62 -0.51 -5.35 8.13
N ILE A 63 -1.70 -5.64 7.60
CA ILE A 63 -1.84 -6.13 6.23
C ILE A 63 -1.26 -5.12 5.24
N GLU A 64 -1.59 -3.84 5.39
CA GLU A 64 -1.04 -2.79 4.54
C GLU A 64 0.48 -2.66 4.69
N GLU A 65 1.00 -2.82 5.90
CA GLU A 65 2.44 -2.86 6.13
C GLU A 65 3.11 -4.05 5.42
N GLU A 66 2.53 -5.26 5.50
CA GLU A 66 3.03 -6.44 4.78
C GLU A 66 3.03 -6.20 3.26
N ARG A 67 1.99 -5.56 2.73
CA ARG A 67 1.90 -5.19 1.31
C ARG A 67 2.98 -4.18 0.91
N LEU A 68 3.22 -3.15 1.72
CA LEU A 68 4.28 -2.17 1.48
C LEU A 68 5.66 -2.82 1.58
N ASN A 69 5.86 -3.70 2.56
CA ASN A 69 7.09 -4.47 2.72
C ASN A 69 7.34 -5.42 1.54
N PHE A 70 6.29 -6.04 1.00
CA PHE A 70 6.36 -6.84 -0.22
C PHE A 70 6.80 -5.98 -1.41
N ILE A 71 6.17 -4.82 -1.63
CA ILE A 71 6.56 -3.87 -2.69
C ILE A 71 8.02 -3.45 -2.53
N ARG A 72 8.43 -3.09 -1.31
CA ARG A 72 9.80 -2.72 -0.96
C ARG A 72 10.79 -3.86 -1.27
N ARG A 73 10.45 -5.10 -0.91
CA ARG A 73 11.28 -6.29 -1.19
C ARG A 73 11.37 -6.57 -2.69
N CYS A 74 10.26 -6.48 -3.42
CA CYS A 74 10.25 -6.63 -4.87
C CYS A 74 11.12 -5.57 -5.58
N GLN A 75 11.15 -4.34 -5.07
CA GLN A 75 12.01 -3.29 -5.62
C GLN A 75 13.49 -3.48 -5.29
N ARG A 76 13.78 -4.09 -4.13
CA ARG A 76 15.14 -4.37 -3.67
C ARG A 76 15.77 -5.60 -4.34
N ASN A 77 14.99 -6.65 -4.56
CA ASN A 77 15.50 -7.95 -5.01
C ASN A 77 15.63 -8.09 -6.54
N THR A 78 15.23 -7.09 -7.34
CA THR A 78 15.26 -7.22 -8.79
C THR A 78 16.03 -6.07 -9.43
N ASN A 79 17.07 -6.37 -10.20
CA ASN A 79 17.67 -5.45 -11.18
C ASN A 79 16.59 -4.91 -12.15
N ALA A 80 15.52 -5.70 -12.40
CA ALA A 80 14.33 -5.27 -13.16
C ALA A 80 13.40 -4.30 -12.40
N GLY A 81 13.45 -4.27 -11.06
CA GLY A 81 12.77 -3.26 -10.23
C GLY A 81 13.43 -1.89 -10.42
N GLN A 82 14.76 -1.87 -10.48
CA GLN A 82 15.52 -0.70 -10.90
C GLN A 82 15.22 -0.34 -12.36
N MET A 83 15.20 -1.26 -13.32
CA MET A 83 14.85 -0.93 -14.72
C MET A 83 13.40 -0.44 -14.91
N ARG A 84 12.41 -0.98 -14.18
CA ARG A 84 11.01 -0.52 -14.26
C ARG A 84 10.80 0.81 -13.56
N VAL A 85 11.46 1.05 -12.42
CA VAL A 85 11.45 2.35 -11.75
C VAL A 85 12.24 3.38 -12.55
N ALA A 86 13.37 2.98 -13.15
CA ALA A 86 14.20 3.80 -14.02
C ALA A 86 13.44 4.15 -15.30
N THR A 87 12.85 3.20 -16.04
CA THR A 87 11.98 3.53 -17.20
C THR A 87 10.80 4.44 -16.83
N LEU A 88 10.23 4.30 -15.63
CA LEU A 88 9.16 5.18 -15.14
C LEU A 88 9.65 6.58 -14.67
N ALA A 89 10.93 6.72 -14.32
CA ALA A 89 11.60 7.99 -14.00
C ALA A 89 12.30 8.63 -15.22
N GLU A 90 12.67 7.82 -16.22
CA GLU A 90 13.48 8.17 -17.39
C GLU A 90 12.74 9.01 -18.41
N VAL A 91 11.41 8.89 -18.51
CA VAL A 91 10.65 9.64 -19.53
C VAL A 91 10.53 11.14 -19.18
N ARG A 92 10.91 11.59 -17.97
CA ARG A 92 10.89 13.04 -17.65
C ARG A 92 12.03 13.57 -16.79
N ASP A 93 12.62 12.78 -15.89
CA ASP A 93 13.53 13.32 -14.86
C ASP A 93 15.01 12.94 -15.07
N VAL A 94 15.35 12.04 -16.01
CA VAL A 94 16.74 11.56 -16.16
C VAL A 94 17.68 12.59 -16.79
N ALA A 95 17.19 13.49 -17.63
CA ALA A 95 18.01 14.60 -18.14
C ALA A 95 18.43 15.57 -17.02
N GLU A 96 17.49 15.94 -16.14
CA GLU A 96 17.73 16.86 -15.02
C GLU A 96 18.54 16.19 -13.88
N LEU A 97 18.30 14.90 -13.63
CA LEU A 97 19.04 14.13 -12.63
C LEU A 97 20.48 13.82 -13.06
N ASN A 98 20.73 13.64 -14.36
CA ASN A 98 22.09 13.47 -14.88
C ASN A 98 22.89 14.78 -14.76
N GLN A 99 22.27 15.92 -15.09
CA GLN A 99 22.87 17.25 -14.87
C GLN A 99 23.21 17.47 -13.40
N ARG A 100 22.25 17.25 -12.48
CA ARG A 100 22.50 17.37 -11.04
C ARG A 100 23.54 16.37 -10.51
N ARG A 101 23.60 15.15 -11.04
CA ARG A 101 24.62 14.15 -10.66
C ARG A 101 26.01 14.58 -11.09
N ASP A 102 26.15 15.16 -12.27
CA ASP A 102 27.43 15.63 -12.80
C ASP A 102 27.94 16.85 -12.02
N ASP A 103 27.03 17.74 -11.57
CA ASP A 103 27.37 18.89 -10.72
C ASP A 103 27.86 18.45 -9.32
N ILE A 104 27.15 17.51 -8.68
CA ILE A 104 27.52 16.96 -7.37
C ILE A 104 28.84 16.16 -7.45
N ARG A 105 29.10 15.49 -8.58
CA ARG A 105 30.34 14.73 -8.79
C ARG A 105 31.55 15.65 -8.94
N ARG A 106 31.37 16.83 -9.56
CA ARG A 106 32.40 17.88 -9.63
C ARG A 106 32.66 18.51 -8.26
N GLU A 107 31.60 18.74 -7.49
CA GLU A 107 31.70 19.31 -6.13
C GLU A 107 32.41 18.35 -5.15
N ARG A 108 32.12 17.04 -5.23
CA ARG A 108 32.82 16.00 -4.44
C ARG A 108 34.29 15.79 -4.79
N GLN A 109 34.70 16.10 -6.02
CA GLN A 109 36.11 16.05 -6.40
C GLN A 109 36.90 17.27 -5.90
N ASN A 110 36.20 18.35 -5.54
CA ASN A 110 36.81 19.60 -5.05
C ASN A 110 36.82 19.72 -3.52
N LEU A 111 36.08 18.87 -2.80
CA LEU A 111 36.07 18.82 -1.34
C LEU A 111 36.85 17.59 -0.89
N GLY A 112 38.13 17.81 -0.61
CA GLY A 112 39.02 16.81 -0.04
C GLY A 112 38.53 16.26 1.30
N GLU A 113 38.84 14.97 1.49
CA GLU A 113 39.00 14.20 2.74
C GLU A 113 38.48 14.85 4.03
N ASP A 114 37.33 14.37 4.53
CA ASP A 114 37.09 14.30 5.97
C ASP A 114 36.11 13.19 6.36
N GLU A 115 36.35 12.63 7.54
CA GLU A 115 36.07 11.27 8.03
C GLU A 115 34.59 10.82 8.00
N THR A 116 34.34 9.60 7.53
CA THR A 116 33.02 8.93 7.61
C THR A 116 32.98 7.93 8.76
N ILE A 117 32.24 8.28 9.81
CA ILE A 117 31.74 7.34 10.81
C ILE A 117 30.83 6.33 10.10
N GLN A 118 31.24 5.06 10.12
CA GLN A 118 30.49 3.93 9.59
C GLN A 118 29.25 3.66 10.47
N GLY A 119 28.14 4.34 10.14
CA GLY A 119 26.80 3.95 10.57
C GLY A 119 26.21 2.97 9.57
N GLU A 120 26.14 1.70 9.96
CA GLU A 120 25.62 0.61 9.15
C GLU A 120 24.14 0.84 8.74
N GLY A 121 23.89 0.87 7.42
CA GLY A 121 22.76 0.13 6.87
C GLY A 121 21.39 0.81 6.76
N PHE A 122 21.28 2.10 6.47
CA PHE A 122 20.03 2.67 5.93
C PHE A 122 20.27 3.39 4.61
N VAL A 123 20.45 2.63 3.53
CA VAL A 123 20.25 3.19 2.19
C VAL A 123 18.75 3.40 2.03
N ALA A 124 18.29 4.61 2.35
CA ALA A 124 16.96 5.13 2.10
C ALA A 124 16.73 5.23 0.58
N GLY A 125 16.67 4.08 -0.10
CA GLY A 125 16.26 4.02 -1.50
C GLY A 125 14.82 4.51 -1.59
N LYS A 126 14.54 5.44 -2.51
CA LYS A 126 13.17 5.88 -2.81
C LYS A 126 12.30 4.64 -3.09
N ILE A 127 11.34 4.37 -2.22
CA ILE A 127 10.32 3.34 -2.44
C ILE A 127 9.26 3.95 -3.32
N TYR A 128 8.97 3.30 -4.45
CA TYR A 128 7.99 3.82 -5.40
C TYR A 128 6.68 3.05 -5.28
N LEU A 129 5.59 3.72 -4.96
CA LEU A 129 4.28 3.05 -4.98
C LEU A 129 3.92 2.63 -6.42
N PRO A 130 3.38 1.42 -6.63
CA PRO A 130 2.88 1.01 -7.94
C PRO A 130 1.61 1.78 -8.30
N HIS A 131 1.24 1.80 -9.57
CA HIS A 131 0.00 2.45 -10.03
C HIS A 131 -1.27 1.73 -9.55
N SER A 132 -1.15 0.50 -9.04
CA SER A 132 -2.25 -0.23 -8.40
C SER A 132 -2.60 0.32 -7.02
N PHE A 133 -1.76 1.18 -6.44
CA PHE A 133 -2.06 1.87 -5.18
C PHE A 133 -3.03 3.03 -5.42
N THR A 134 -4.31 2.80 -5.10
CA THR A 134 -5.41 3.76 -5.29
C THR A 134 -5.17 5.05 -4.51
N GLY A 135 -5.49 6.20 -5.12
CA GLY A 135 -5.29 7.52 -4.52
C GLY A 135 -3.85 8.06 -4.58
N GLY A 136 -2.86 7.23 -4.95
CA GLY A 136 -1.49 7.69 -5.13
C GLY A 136 -1.29 8.55 -6.39
N PRO A 137 -0.22 9.38 -6.45
CA PRO A 137 0.07 10.23 -7.60
C PRO A 137 0.15 9.47 -8.94
N ARG A 138 0.71 8.26 -8.93
CA ARG A 138 0.82 7.41 -10.13
C ARG A 138 -0.52 6.82 -10.56
N PHE A 139 -1.38 6.45 -9.61
CA PHE A 139 -2.73 5.99 -9.92
C PHE A 139 -3.53 7.10 -10.60
N MET A 140 -3.49 8.32 -10.07
CA MET A 140 -4.17 9.47 -10.67
C MET A 140 -3.60 9.82 -12.05
N LYS A 141 -2.26 9.78 -12.22
CA LYS A 141 -1.61 10.01 -13.52
C LYS A 141 -2.07 9.00 -14.58
N ILE A 142 -2.15 7.71 -14.24
CA ILE A 142 -2.66 6.70 -15.19
C ILE A 142 -4.15 6.89 -15.48
N LYS A 143 -4.96 7.22 -14.47
CA LYS A 143 -6.38 7.52 -14.68
C LYS A 143 -6.57 8.69 -15.65
N TYR A 144 -5.78 9.75 -15.49
CA TYR A 144 -5.77 10.88 -16.42
C TYR A 144 -5.34 10.46 -17.82
N MET A 145 -4.21 9.73 -17.96
CA MET A 145 -3.73 9.26 -19.27
C MET A 145 -4.75 8.36 -19.97
N ASN A 146 -5.42 7.47 -19.24
CA ASN A 146 -6.47 6.63 -19.78
C ASN A 146 -7.69 7.46 -20.22
N ALA A 147 -8.08 8.47 -19.44
CA ALA A 147 -9.15 9.38 -19.84
C ALA A 147 -8.78 10.15 -21.11
N MET A 148 -7.56 10.66 -21.21
CA MET A 148 -7.08 11.34 -22.42
C MET A 148 -7.05 10.42 -23.64
N ALA A 149 -6.66 9.15 -23.47
CA ALA A 149 -6.70 8.16 -24.55
C ALA A 149 -8.13 7.86 -25.03
N VAL A 150 -9.12 7.92 -24.11
CA VAL A 150 -10.53 7.82 -24.47
C VAL A 150 -10.99 9.05 -25.25
N VAL A 151 -10.61 10.26 -24.81
CA VAL A 151 -10.92 11.53 -25.49
C VAL A 151 -10.30 11.59 -26.89
N GLU A 152 -9.07 11.09 -27.05
CA GLU A 152 -8.42 11.01 -28.36
C GLU A 152 -9.19 10.10 -29.32
N ARG A 153 -9.71 8.97 -28.82
CA ARG A 153 -10.40 7.98 -29.67
C ARG A 153 -11.87 8.31 -29.94
N LEU A 154 -12.57 8.91 -28.97
CA LEU A 154 -14.01 9.16 -29.03
C LEU A 154 -14.37 10.64 -29.22
N GLY A 155 -13.39 11.54 -29.17
CA GLY A 155 -13.61 12.98 -29.19
C GLY A 155 -13.82 13.57 -27.81
N ILE A 156 -13.94 14.90 -27.78
CA ILE A 156 -14.17 15.67 -26.56
C ILE A 156 -15.60 15.38 -26.07
N PRO A 157 -15.80 15.03 -24.80
CA PRO A 157 -17.15 14.83 -24.27
C PRO A 157 -17.90 16.16 -24.20
N ASP A 158 -19.12 16.18 -24.75
CA ASP A 158 -20.00 17.36 -24.71
C ASP A 158 -20.73 17.51 -23.36
N TYR A 159 -20.91 16.40 -22.63
CA TYR A 159 -21.64 16.37 -21.37
C TYR A 159 -20.78 15.78 -20.25
N PHE A 160 -20.69 16.51 -19.15
CA PHE A 160 -20.10 16.02 -17.89
C PHE A 160 -21.22 15.81 -16.86
N LEU A 161 -21.48 14.56 -16.50
CA LEU A 161 -22.43 14.20 -15.45
C LEU A 161 -21.68 14.06 -14.12
N THR A 162 -21.99 14.94 -13.17
CA THR A 162 -21.49 14.83 -11.80
C THR A 162 -22.63 14.35 -10.91
N PHE A 163 -22.51 13.14 -10.36
CA PHE A 163 -23.44 12.64 -9.35
C PHE A 163 -22.84 12.86 -7.96
N THR A 164 -23.46 13.73 -7.17
CA THR A 164 -23.08 13.97 -5.77
C THR A 164 -23.97 13.12 -4.88
N ALA A 165 -23.47 11.98 -4.39
CA ALA A 165 -24.24 11.20 -3.42
C ALA A 165 -24.27 11.92 -2.06
N ASN A 166 -25.45 12.39 -1.64
CA ASN A 166 -25.68 12.89 -0.28
C ASN A 166 -26.34 11.78 0.55
N GLY A 167 -25.66 11.30 1.60
CA GLY A 167 -26.17 10.25 2.48
C GLY A 167 -27.49 10.58 3.21
N GLN A 168 -27.91 11.85 3.19
CA GLN A 168 -29.21 12.27 3.74
C GLN A 168 -30.39 12.08 2.78
N TRP A 169 -30.13 11.72 1.52
CA TRP A 169 -31.18 11.58 0.50
C TRP A 169 -32.19 10.46 0.84
N PRO A 170 -33.49 10.71 0.61
CA PRO A 170 -34.55 9.78 0.98
C PRO A 170 -34.44 8.42 0.28
N GLU A 171 -33.92 8.38 -0.95
CA GLU A 171 -33.70 7.15 -1.71
C GLU A 171 -32.67 6.24 -1.03
N ILE A 172 -31.60 6.83 -0.48
CA ILE A 172 -30.53 6.09 0.22
C ILE A 172 -31.06 5.58 1.56
N LYS A 173 -31.72 6.43 2.34
CA LYS A 173 -32.33 6.03 3.63
C LYS A 173 -33.39 4.94 3.47
N ALA A 174 -34.19 5.02 2.40
CA ALA A 174 -35.20 4.01 2.09
C ALA A 174 -34.58 2.63 1.77
N SER A 175 -33.37 2.60 1.21
CA SER A 175 -32.64 1.36 0.95
C SER A 175 -31.97 0.76 2.20
N THR A 176 -31.56 1.59 3.16
CA THR A 176 -30.92 1.12 4.42
C THR A 176 -31.93 0.63 5.47
N HIS A 177 -33.18 1.09 5.45
CA HIS A 177 -34.22 0.63 6.38
C HIS A 177 -34.96 -0.64 5.94
N LYS A 178 -34.62 -1.20 4.78
CA LYS A 178 -35.27 -2.39 4.19
C LYS A 178 -34.56 -3.72 4.47
N SER A 179 -33.54 -3.72 5.34
CA SER A 179 -32.79 -4.92 5.75
C SER A 179 -33.08 -5.31 7.20
#